data_AF-A0A9E3A454-F1
#
_entry.id   AF-A0A9E3A454-F1
#
_cell.length_a   1.000
_cell.length_b   1.000
_cell.length_c   1.000
_cell.angle_alpha   90.00
_cell.angle_beta   90.00
_cell.angle_gamma   90.00
#
_symmetry.space_group_name_H-M   'P 1'
#
loop_
_entity.id
_entity.type
_entity.pdbx_description
1 polymer ?
#
loop_
_entity_poly.entity_id
_entity_poly.type
_entity_poly.pdbx_seq_one_letter_code
_entity_poly.pdbx_strand_id
1 'polypeptide(L)' 'MLASYAVRVENSLGRRYGEPSHPYRNDFERDRDRVIHARAFRRLNDKTQVFTRRYSDHF' A
#
# COMPACT_ATOMS: atom_id res chain seq x y z
N MET A 1 -5.48 -3.59 22.07
CA MET A 1 -4.30 -2.74 22.38
C MET A 1 -3.15 -3.17 21.49
N LEU A 2 -2.42 -2.24 20.86
CA LEU A 2 -1.26 -2.59 20.02
C LEU A 2 -0.07 -3.04 20.89
N ALA A 3 0.79 -3.91 20.34
CA ALA A 3 2.02 -4.35 21.01
C ALA A 3 2.96 -3.17 21.30
N SER A 4 3.84 -3.31 22.31
CA SER A 4 4.76 -2.24 22.74
C SER A 4 5.73 -1.80 21.63
N TYR A 5 6.10 -2.72 20.74
CA TYR A 5 6.98 -2.48 19.60
C TYR A 5 6.24 -2.08 18.32
N ALA A 6 4.90 -1.98 18.34
CA ALA A 6 4.14 -1.64 17.15
C ALA A 6 4.29 -0.15 16.81
N VAL A 7 4.34 0.15 15.51
CA VAL A 7 4.24 1.54 15.02
C VAL A 7 2.83 2.04 15.27
N ARG A 8 2.74 3.19 15.93
CA ARG A 8 1.49 3.86 16.29
C ARG A 8 1.24 5.03 15.36
N VAL A 9 -0.01 5.24 14.95
CA VAL A 9 -0.35 6.29 13.99
C VAL A 9 -0.14 7.68 14.60
N GLU A 10 -0.31 7.80 15.92
CA GLU A 10 -0.08 9.03 16.68
C GLU A 10 1.40 9.46 16.64
N ASN A 11 2.31 8.53 16.36
CA ASN A 11 3.75 8.77 16.25
C ASN A 11 4.21 8.90 14.78
N SER A 12 3.29 9.07 13.84
CA SER A 12 3.62 9.32 12.44
C SER A 12 4.46 10.59 12.31
N LEU A 13 5.50 10.55 11.47
CA LEU A 13 6.29 11.75 11.13
C LEU A 13 5.53 12.70 10.17
N GLY A 14 4.30 12.34 9.79
CA GLY A 14 3.49 13.09 8.84
C GLY A 14 3.97 12.94 7.40
N ARG A 15 3.64 13.92 6.57
CA ARG A 15 3.89 13.90 5.12
C ARG A 15 4.78 15.05 4.71
N ARG A 16 5.56 14.82 3.65
CA ARG A 16 6.40 15.86 3.04
C ARG A 16 5.60 17.10 2.64
N TYR A 17 4.39 16.91 2.14
CA TYR A 17 3.45 17.97 1.82
C TYR A 17 2.27 17.86 2.78
N GLY A 18 2.05 18.92 3.57
CA GLY A 18 0.97 18.97 4.54
C GLY A 18 -0.39 18.82 3.85
N GLU A 19 -1.28 18.07 4.48
CA GLU A 19 -2.65 17.89 4.02
C GLU A 19 -3.60 17.91 5.22
N PRO A 20 -4.87 18.32 5.04
CA PRO A 20 -5.85 18.25 6.11
C PRO A 20 -6.04 16.81 6.62
N SER A 21 -6.39 16.69 7.89
CA SER A 21 -6.81 15.41 8.46
C SER A 21 -8.07 14.91 7.75
N HIS A 22 -8.21 13.60 7.65
CA HIS A 22 -9.39 12.98 7.05
C HIS A 22 -10.42 12.71 8.16
N PRO A 23 -11.73 12.90 7.91
CA PRO A 23 -12.76 12.88 8.97
C PRO A 23 -12.86 11.56 9.74
N TYR A 24 -12.50 10.44 9.11
CA TYR A 24 -12.67 9.10 9.70
C TYR A 24 -11.56 8.10 9.34
N ARG A 25 -10.51 8.54 8.63
CA ARG A 25 -9.40 7.66 8.24
C ARG A 25 -8.12 8.18 8.87
N ASN A 26 -7.35 7.28 9.45
CA ASN A 26 -6.02 7.58 9.93
C ASN A 26 -5.01 7.66 8.76
N ASP A 27 -3.79 8.12 9.03
CA ASP A 27 -2.79 8.35 7.99
C ASP A 27 -2.42 7.08 7.21
N PHE A 28 -2.30 5.94 7.90
CA PHE A 28 -1.95 4.66 7.28
C PHE A 28 -3.09 4.07 6.45
N GLU A 29 -4.34 4.27 6.87
CA GLU A 29 -5.52 3.89 6.07
C GLU A 29 -5.59 4.69 4.77
N ARG A 30 -5.31 6.00 4.84
CA ARG A 30 -5.22 6.85 3.64
C ARG A 30 -4.10 6.41 2.71
N ASP A 31 -2.95 6.02 3.26
CA ASP A 31 -1.81 5.52 2.47
C ASP A 31 -2.15 4.23 1.74
N ARG A 32 -2.76 3.28 2.46
CA ARG A 32 -3.27 2.05 1.87
C ARG A 32 -4.21 2.35 0.71
N ASP A 33 -5.18 3.24 0.90
CA ASP A 33 -6.17 3.56 -0.13
C ASP A 33 -5.50 4.21 -1.35
N ARG A 34 -4.51 5.10 -1.17
CA ARG A 34 -3.72 5.68 -2.27
C ARG A 34 -2.94 4.62 -3.05
N VAL A 35 -2.28 3.70 -2.35
CA VAL A 35 -1.51 2.61 -2.98
C VAL A 35 -2.42 1.69 -3.79
N ILE A 36 -3.55 1.25 -3.21
CA ILE A 36 -4.52 0.36 -3.88
C ILE A 36 -5.06 1.00 -5.16
N HIS A 37 -5.35 2.31 -5.15
CA HIS A 37 -5.89 3.02 -6.30
C HIS A 37 -4.82 3.55 -7.27
N ALA A 38 -3.52 3.31 -7.01
CA ALA A 38 -2.46 3.77 -7.90
C ALA A 38 -2.46 3.01 -9.24
N ARG A 39 -2.17 3.72 -10.34
CA ARG A 39 -2.00 3.11 -11.67
C ARG A 39 -0.90 2.04 -11.67
N ALA A 40 0.18 2.27 -10.91
CA ALA A 40 1.28 1.32 -10.77
C ALA A 40 0.82 0.00 -10.12
N PHE A 41 0.01 0.09 -9.06
CA PHE A 41 -0.54 -1.09 -8.38
C PHE A 41 -1.44 -1.90 -9.32
N ARG A 42 -2.34 -1.26 -10.07
CA ARG A 42 -3.19 -1.96 -11.07
C ARG A 42 -2.39 -2.71 -12.15
N ARG A 43 -1.25 -2.15 -12.58
CA ARG A 43 -0.36 -2.80 -13.56
C ARG A 43 0.27 -4.08 -13.03
N LEU A 44 0.33 -4.30 -11.71
CA LEU A 44 0.84 -5.53 -11.13
C LEU A 44 -0.02 -6.74 -11.49
N ASN A 45 -1.32 -6.55 -11.76
CA ASN A 45 -2.22 -7.63 -12.20
C ASN A 45 -1.71 -8.33 -13.48
N ASP A 46 -1.09 -7.57 -14.37
CA ASP A 46 -0.55 -8.07 -15.65
C ASP A 46 0.96 -8.33 -15.61
N LYS A 47 1.59 -8.16 -14.44
CA LYS A 47 2.98 -8.52 -14.20
C LYS A 47 3.02 -9.83 -13.44
N THR A 48 3.97 -10.67 -13.81
CA THR A 48 4.20 -11.92 -13.10
C THR A 48 5.32 -11.77 -12.09
N GLN A 49 5.33 -12.65 -11.09
CA GLN A 49 6.44 -12.81 -10.17
C GLN A 49 7.19 -14.09 -10.57
N VAL A 50 8.52 -14.01 -10.73
CA VAL A 50 9.42 -15.10 -11.11
C VAL A 50 9.27 -15.63 -12.55
N PHE A 51 8.08 -16.08 -12.96
CA PHE A 51 7.87 -16.75 -14.25
C PHE A 51 7.00 -15.93 -15.18
N THR A 52 7.29 -15.89 -16.48
CA THR A 52 6.42 -15.18 -17.44
C THR A 52 5.20 -16.04 -17.79
N ARG A 53 4.08 -15.41 -18.18
CA ARG A 53 2.86 -16.13 -18.58
C ARG A 53 3.04 -17.08 -19.79
N ARG A 54 4.20 -17.02 -20.48
CA ARG A 54 4.45 -17.76 -21.72
C ARG A 54 5.05 -19.15 -21.54
N TYR A 55 5.45 -19.54 -20.32
CA TYR A 55 5.94 -20.90 -20.05
C TYR A 55 4.85 -21.72 -19.34
N SER A 56 3.91 -22.21 -20.13
CA SER A 56 3.08 -23.37 -19.79
C SER A 56 2.84 -24.13 -21.10
N ASP A 57 3.91 -24.75 -21.60
CA ASP A 57 3.82 -25.69 -22.71
C ASP A 57 4.45 -27.04 -22.44
N HIS A 58 5.07 -27.30 -21.28
CA HIS A 58 5.53 -28.66 -20.94
C HIS A 58 5.49 -29.00 -19.44
N PHE A 59 4.79 -30.11 -19.16
CA PHE A 59 4.61 -30.92 -17.93
C PHE A 59 3.47 -30.53 -16.98
#